data_AF-A0A965AHI8-F1
#
_entry.id   AF-A0A965AHI8-F1
#
_cell.length_a   1.000
_cell.length_b   1.000
_cell.length_c   1.000
_cell.angle_alpha   90.00
_cell.angle_beta   90.00
_cell.angle_gamma   90.00
#
_symmetry.space_group_name_H-M   'P 1'
#
loop_
_entity.id
_entity.type
_entity.pdbx_description
1 polymer ?
#
loop_
_entity_poly.entity_id
_entity_poly.type
_entity_poly.pdbx_seq_one_letter_code
_entity_poly.pdbx_strand_id
1 'polypeptide(L)'
;VRMRKSRALTLLARFASLGYAVPGAVLAIGILFPFGLFDNALDRFMRDTFGVSTGLLLSGTIAALLFAYVVRFLALAYGTLEAGLGRVTPHMDDAARTLKHGPAKALIKVNLPIIRGSIMTAAILIFVDSMKELPATLLLRPFNFDTLATYVYQFASDELLEECALGALTIVAAGVIPVILLTRVMSRRRPDQEISVV
;
A
#
# COMPACT_ATOMS: atom_id res chain seq x y z
N VAL A 1 -17.91 1.94 2.11
CA VAL A 1 -18.79 1.21 3.05
C VAL A 1 -20.05 1.98 3.48
N ARG A 2 -20.04 3.33 3.58
CA ARG A 2 -21.21 4.08 4.09
C ARG A 2 -22.43 4.21 3.17
N MET A 3 -22.26 4.31 1.84
CA MET A 3 -23.40 4.49 0.92
C MET A 3 -24.27 3.22 0.75
N ARG A 4 -23.77 2.05 1.18
CA ARG A 4 -24.53 0.81 1.30
C ARG A 4 -23.91 -0.01 2.43
N LYS A 5 -24.59 -0.12 3.58
CA LYS A 5 -24.23 -1.07 4.66
C LYS A 5 -24.39 -2.50 4.14
N SER A 6 -23.49 -2.92 3.24
CA SER A 6 -23.45 -4.27 2.71
C SER A 6 -22.58 -5.11 3.62
N ARG A 7 -23.14 -6.17 4.21
CA ARG A 7 -22.35 -7.18 4.95
C ARG A 7 -21.17 -7.69 4.12
N ALA A 8 -21.34 -7.80 2.79
CA ALA A 8 -20.27 -8.17 1.88
C ALA A 8 -19.10 -7.17 1.89
N LEU A 9 -19.37 -5.86 1.96
CA LEU A 9 -18.31 -4.85 2.00
C LEU A 9 -17.52 -4.91 3.32
N THR A 10 -18.19 -5.17 4.44
CA THR A 10 -17.52 -5.36 5.74
C THR A 10 -16.70 -6.65 5.77
N LEU A 11 -17.21 -7.74 5.19
CA LEU A 11 -16.47 -8.99 5.03
C LEU A 11 -15.24 -8.79 4.14
N LEU A 12 -15.37 -8.14 2.99
CA LEU A 12 -14.26 -7.83 2.09
C LEU A 12 -13.19 -6.97 2.79
N ALA A 13 -13.60 -5.97 3.59
CA ALA A 13 -12.67 -5.17 4.37
C ALA A 13 -11.94 -6.00 5.45
N ARG A 14 -12.63 -6.94 6.11
CA ARG A 14 -11.99 -7.89 7.05
C ARG A 14 -11.01 -8.81 6.34
N PHE A 15 -11.38 -9.36 5.18
CA PHE A 15 -10.45 -10.16 4.37
C PHE A 15 -9.23 -9.35 3.94
N ALA A 16 -9.42 -8.11 3.49
CA ALA A 16 -8.32 -7.21 3.16
C ALA A 16 -7.39 -6.94 4.35
N SER A 17 -7.93 -6.88 5.58
CA SER A 17 -7.12 -6.67 6.79
C SER A 17 -6.20 -7.85 7.14
N LEU A 18 -6.51 -9.06 6.67
CA LEU A 18 -5.68 -10.25 6.92
C LEU A 18 -4.30 -10.15 6.24
N GLY A 19 -4.20 -9.43 5.12
CA GLY A 19 -2.94 -9.28 4.37
C GLY A 19 -1.79 -8.69 5.19
N TYR A 20 -2.10 -7.90 6.23
CA TYR A 20 -1.09 -7.36 7.15
C TYR A 20 -0.61 -8.37 8.20
N ALA A 21 -1.47 -9.33 8.57
CA ALA A 21 -1.14 -10.38 9.53
C ALA A 21 -0.32 -11.52 8.92
N VAL A 22 -0.34 -11.66 7.59
CA VAL A 22 0.41 -12.70 6.87
C VAL A 22 1.90 -12.32 6.81
N PRO A 23 2.83 -13.22 7.18
CA PRO A 23 4.26 -12.99 6.98
C PRO A 23 4.58 -12.75 5.50
N GLY A 24 5.48 -11.81 5.19
CA GLY A 24 5.79 -11.42 3.81
C GLY A 24 6.21 -12.61 2.92
N ALA A 25 6.99 -13.54 3.47
CA ALA A 25 7.40 -14.75 2.75
C ALA A 25 6.22 -15.68 2.40
N VAL A 26 5.27 -15.85 3.33
CA VAL A 26 4.06 -16.67 3.09
C VAL A 26 3.19 -16.03 2.02
N LEU A 27 3.03 -14.71 2.08
CA LEU A 27 2.29 -13.95 1.07
C LEU A 27 2.95 -14.11 -0.31
N ALA A 28 4.27 -14.02 -0.38
CA ALA A 28 5.02 -14.19 -1.62
C ALA A 28 4.86 -15.57 -2.23
N ILE A 29 5.02 -16.64 -1.46
CA ILE A 29 4.80 -18.01 -1.95
C ILE A 29 3.36 -18.18 -2.43
N GLY A 30 2.39 -17.64 -1.67
CA GLY A 30 0.97 -17.68 -2.01
C GLY A 30 0.61 -16.93 -3.31
N ILE A 31 1.41 -15.95 -3.71
CA ILE A 31 1.25 -15.19 -4.98
C ILE A 31 2.02 -15.86 -6.11
N LEU A 32 3.24 -16.32 -5.85
CA LEU A 32 4.13 -16.88 -6.86
C LEU A 32 3.54 -18.13 -7.51
N PHE A 33 2.92 -19.01 -6.72
CA PHE A 33 2.32 -20.24 -7.22
C PHE A 33 1.18 -19.99 -8.23
N PRO A 34 0.10 -19.23 -7.91
CA PRO A 34 -0.96 -18.96 -8.87
C PRO A 34 -0.49 -18.11 -10.06
N PHE A 35 0.42 -17.15 -9.84
CA PHE A 35 0.94 -16.33 -10.94
C PHE A 35 1.78 -17.17 -11.92
N GLY A 36 2.61 -18.08 -11.41
CA GLY A 36 3.36 -19.01 -12.24
C GLY A 36 2.46 -19.99 -12.99
N LEU A 37 1.39 -20.49 -12.36
CA LEU A 37 0.40 -21.33 -13.06
C LEU A 37 -0.28 -20.57 -14.19
N PHE A 38 -0.67 -19.32 -13.94
CA PHE A 38 -1.29 -18.46 -14.95
C PHE A 38 -0.34 -18.15 -16.11
N ASP A 39 0.89 -17.72 -15.83
CA ASP A 39 1.89 -17.41 -16.85
C ASP A 39 2.19 -18.62 -17.74
N ASN A 40 2.35 -19.81 -17.13
CA ASN A 40 2.60 -21.04 -17.89
C ASN A 40 1.39 -21.47 -18.72
N ALA A 41 0.16 -21.29 -18.20
CA ALA A 41 -1.05 -21.59 -18.96
C ALA A 41 -1.22 -20.63 -20.16
N LEU A 42 -0.95 -19.34 -19.94
CA LEU A 42 -1.00 -18.32 -20.96
C LEU A 42 0.08 -18.55 -22.02
N ASP A 43 1.31 -18.87 -21.62
CA ASP A 43 2.43 -19.14 -22.52
C ASP A 43 2.15 -20.38 -23.38
N ARG A 44 1.59 -21.45 -22.81
CA ARG A 44 1.16 -22.62 -23.60
C ARG A 44 0.09 -22.25 -24.62
N PHE A 45 -0.96 -21.54 -24.20
CA PHE A 45 -2.03 -21.13 -25.10
C PHE A 45 -1.52 -20.26 -26.26
N MET A 46 -0.62 -19.31 -25.97
CA MET A 46 -0.05 -18.40 -26.96
C MET A 46 0.90 -19.11 -27.92
N ARG A 47 1.68 -20.08 -27.44
CA ARG A 47 2.52 -20.91 -28.30
C ARG A 47 1.70 -21.80 -29.21
N ASP A 48 0.67 -22.45 -28.68
CA ASP A 48 -0.17 -23.37 -29.46
C ASP A 48 -1.03 -22.64 -30.51
N THR A 49 -1.49 -21.41 -30.20
CA THR A 49 -2.40 -20.65 -31.08
C THR A 49 -1.66 -19.72 -32.04
N PHE A 50 -0.58 -19.08 -31.58
CA PHE A 50 0.09 -18.00 -32.33
C PHE A 50 1.58 -18.28 -32.60
N GLY A 51 2.15 -19.37 -32.05
CA GLY A 51 3.59 -19.66 -32.17
C GLY A 51 4.49 -18.69 -31.40
N VAL A 52 3.92 -17.85 -30.52
CA VAL A 52 4.66 -16.82 -29.77
C VAL A 52 4.82 -17.24 -28.31
N SER A 53 6.04 -17.14 -27.79
CA SER A 53 6.34 -17.37 -26.37
C SER A 53 6.14 -16.08 -25.58
N THR A 54 5.24 -16.08 -24.59
CA THR A 54 5.06 -14.93 -23.68
C THR A 54 6.01 -14.98 -22.49
N GLY A 55 6.48 -16.17 -22.11
CA GLY A 55 7.29 -16.35 -20.90
C GLY A 55 6.54 -15.97 -19.62
N LEU A 56 7.28 -15.56 -18.58
CA LEU A 56 6.77 -15.27 -17.25
C LEU A 56 6.41 -13.78 -17.09
N LEU A 57 5.23 -13.38 -17.58
CA LEU A 57 4.78 -11.99 -17.58
C LEU A 57 4.47 -11.45 -16.17
N LEU A 58 3.86 -12.24 -15.30
CA LEU A 58 3.49 -11.84 -13.95
C LEU A 58 4.53 -12.26 -12.92
N SER A 59 4.90 -13.54 -12.89
CA SER A 59 5.83 -14.09 -11.90
C SER A 59 7.29 -13.75 -12.19
N GLY A 60 7.63 -13.44 -13.45
CA GLY A 60 8.99 -13.10 -13.87
C GLY A 60 9.28 -11.60 -13.91
N THR A 61 8.30 -10.75 -13.59
CA THR A 61 8.44 -9.29 -13.61
C THR A 61 8.12 -8.68 -12.25
N ILE A 62 8.24 -7.35 -12.14
CA ILE A 62 7.89 -6.61 -10.92
C ILE A 62 6.38 -6.68 -10.59
N ALA A 63 5.54 -7.21 -11.48
CA ALA A 63 4.10 -7.29 -11.29
C ALA A 63 3.73 -8.11 -10.04
N ALA A 64 4.37 -9.27 -9.81
CA ALA A 64 4.15 -10.07 -8.61
C ALA A 64 4.50 -9.30 -7.33
N LEU A 65 5.63 -8.59 -7.33
CA LEU A 65 6.07 -7.77 -6.21
C LEU A 65 5.09 -6.62 -5.91
N LEU A 66 4.66 -5.88 -6.94
CA LEU A 66 3.67 -4.81 -6.81
C LEU A 66 2.33 -5.35 -6.28
N PHE A 67 1.89 -6.50 -6.77
CA PHE A 67 0.67 -7.14 -6.29
C PHE A 67 0.79 -7.53 -4.81
N ALA A 68 1.92 -8.12 -4.40
CA ALA A 68 2.19 -8.44 -3.00
C ALA A 68 2.14 -7.20 -2.10
N TYR A 69 2.73 -6.09 -2.55
CA TYR A 69 2.69 -4.83 -1.82
C TYR A 69 1.26 -4.27 -1.72
N VAL A 70 0.48 -4.33 -2.80
CA VAL A 70 -0.94 -3.93 -2.76
C VAL A 70 -1.68 -4.76 -1.71
N VAL A 71 -1.56 -6.09 -1.73
CA VAL A 71 -2.26 -6.96 -0.77
C VAL A 71 -1.81 -6.70 0.67
N ARG A 72 -0.49 -6.58 0.90
CA ARG A 72 0.10 -6.36 2.22
C ARG A 72 -0.31 -5.02 2.82
N PHE A 73 -0.24 -3.95 2.03
CA PHE A 73 -0.44 -2.58 2.50
C PHE A 73 -1.89 -2.10 2.41
N LEU A 74 -2.79 -2.86 1.78
CA LEU A 74 -4.21 -2.52 1.67
C LEU A 74 -4.88 -2.35 3.04
N ALA A 75 -4.56 -3.22 4.00
CA ALA A 75 -5.11 -3.15 5.36
C ALA A 75 -4.77 -1.81 6.04
N LEU A 76 -3.49 -1.41 5.95
CA LEU A 76 -2.97 -0.17 6.51
C LEU A 76 -3.61 1.05 5.84
N ALA A 77 -3.68 1.03 4.49
CA ALA A 77 -4.34 2.07 3.71
C ALA A 77 -5.83 2.20 4.08
N TYR A 78 -6.52 1.08 4.19
CA TYR A 78 -7.94 1.06 4.51
C TYR A 78 -8.20 1.62 5.91
N GLY A 79 -7.46 1.16 6.94
CA GLY A 79 -7.66 1.64 8.31
C GLY A 79 -7.38 3.14 8.47
N THR A 80 -6.33 3.65 7.82
CA THR A 80 -5.98 5.08 7.85
C THR A 80 -7.02 5.94 7.12
N LEU A 81 -7.54 5.46 5.97
CA LEU A 81 -8.61 6.14 5.25
C LEU A 81 -9.95 6.07 5.97
N GLU A 82 -10.29 4.94 6.59
CA GLU A 82 -11.52 4.77 7.37
C GLU A 82 -11.55 5.73 8.58
N ALA A 83 -10.43 5.86 9.30
CA ALA A 83 -10.28 6.87 10.35
C ALA A 83 -10.45 8.31 9.83
N GLY A 84 -9.93 8.61 8.64
CA GLY A 84 -10.10 9.91 7.98
C GLY A 84 -11.54 10.19 7.58
N LEU A 85 -12.21 9.19 6.99
CA LEU A 85 -13.61 9.25 6.58
C LEU A 85 -14.56 9.39 7.78
N GLY A 86 -14.14 9.02 8.99
CA GLY A 86 -14.88 9.30 10.22
C GLY A 86 -15.22 10.79 10.41
N ARG A 87 -14.43 11.70 9.83
CA ARG A 87 -14.65 13.16 9.89
C ARG A 87 -15.70 13.68 8.91
N VAL A 88 -16.03 12.90 7.88
CA VAL A 88 -17.10 13.26 6.92
C VAL A 88 -18.43 12.91 7.57
N THR A 89 -19.34 13.86 7.76
CA THR A 89 -20.67 13.59 8.34
C THR A 89 -21.73 13.40 7.23
N PRO A 90 -22.81 12.64 7.47
CA PRO A 90 -23.88 12.45 6.48
C PRO A 90 -24.49 13.77 6.00
N HIS A 91 -24.58 14.77 6.89
CA HIS A 91 -25.10 16.09 6.56
C HIS A 91 -24.27 16.82 5.48
N MET A 92 -22.98 16.52 5.34
CA MET A 92 -22.13 17.10 4.29
C MET A 92 -22.51 16.56 2.90
N ASP A 93 -22.82 15.26 2.81
CA ASP A 93 -23.30 14.63 1.58
C ASP A 93 -24.71 15.12 1.22
N ASP A 94 -25.59 15.30 2.22
CA ASP A 94 -26.94 15.85 2.02
C ASP A 94 -26.90 17.31 1.54
N ALA A 95 -26.03 18.13 2.13
CA ALA A 95 -25.81 19.50 1.70
C ALA A 95 -25.29 19.57 0.24
N ALA A 96 -24.36 18.69 -0.14
CA ALA A 96 -23.87 18.61 -1.51
C ALA A 96 -25.00 18.26 -2.51
N ARG A 97 -25.92 17.36 -2.13
CA ARG A 97 -27.09 17.02 -2.95
C ARG A 97 -28.03 18.21 -3.13
N THR A 98 -28.28 18.98 -2.08
CA THR A 98 -29.09 20.22 -2.15
C THR A 98 -28.46 21.25 -3.09
N LEU A 99 -27.13 21.31 -3.15
CA LEU A 99 -26.37 22.14 -4.11
C LEU A 99 -26.28 21.52 -5.52
N LYS A 100 -27.14 20.54 -5.84
CA LYS A 100 -27.17 19.80 -7.11
C LYS A 100 -25.83 19.15 -7.49
N HIS A 101 -25.01 18.78 -6.51
CA HIS A 101 -23.83 17.96 -6.76
C HIS A 101 -24.21 16.48 -6.75
N GLY A 102 -23.92 15.78 -7.84
CA GLY A 102 -24.00 14.33 -7.91
C GLY A 102 -22.91 13.64 -7.06
N PRO A 103 -23.00 12.30 -6.85
CA PRO A 103 -22.11 11.56 -5.96
C PRO A 103 -20.62 11.74 -6.25
N ALA A 104 -20.23 11.74 -7.53
CA ALA A 104 -18.84 11.96 -7.93
C ALA A 104 -18.36 13.40 -7.63
N LYS A 105 -19.20 14.42 -7.84
CA LYS A 105 -18.88 15.81 -7.51
C LYS A 105 -18.77 16.00 -5.99
N ALA A 106 -19.66 15.40 -5.20
CA ALA A 106 -19.59 15.44 -3.75
C ALA A 106 -18.30 14.77 -3.23
N LEU A 107 -17.94 13.61 -3.79
CA LEU A 107 -16.70 12.92 -3.45
C LEU A 107 -15.47 13.80 -3.71
N ILE A 108 -15.37 14.39 -4.90
CA ILE A 108 -14.19 15.16 -5.31
C ILE A 108 -14.12 16.53 -4.61
N LYS A 109 -15.25 17.25 -4.48
CA LYS A 109 -15.26 18.62 -3.97
C LYS A 109 -15.41 18.73 -2.46
N VAL A 110 -16.01 17.74 -1.80
CA VAL A 110 -16.31 17.79 -0.36
C VAL A 110 -15.47 16.76 0.37
N ASN A 111 -15.63 15.48 0.04
CA ASN A 111 -15.07 14.40 0.85
C ASN A 111 -13.54 14.29 0.67
N LEU A 112 -13.04 14.40 -0.55
CA LEU A 112 -11.61 14.28 -0.87
C LEU A 112 -10.75 15.36 -0.18
N PRO A 113 -11.11 16.66 -0.18
CA PRO A 113 -10.38 17.68 0.57
C PRO A 113 -10.34 17.45 2.08
N ILE A 114 -11.41 16.87 2.66
CA ILE A 114 -11.48 16.57 4.10
C ILE A 114 -10.53 15.42 4.46
N ILE A 115 -10.52 14.36 3.66
CA ILE A 115 -9.69 13.17 3.92
C ILE A 115 -8.27 13.27 3.35
N ARG A 116 -7.92 14.35 2.65
CA ARG A 116 -6.58 14.53 2.03
C ARG A 116 -5.43 14.29 3.01
N GLY A 117 -5.60 14.72 4.27
CA GLY A 117 -4.60 14.51 5.32
C GLY A 117 -4.40 13.02 5.61
N SER A 118 -5.49 12.26 5.70
CA SER A 118 -5.45 10.81 5.90
C SER A 118 -4.88 10.07 4.69
N ILE A 119 -5.15 10.52 3.46
CA ILE A 119 -4.52 9.99 2.25
C ILE A 119 -3.01 10.21 2.30
N MET A 120 -2.55 11.42 2.66
CA MET A 120 -1.11 11.69 2.80
C MET A 120 -0.46 10.84 3.89
N THR A 121 -1.12 10.68 5.03
CA THR A 121 -0.66 9.79 6.10
C THR A 121 -0.54 8.36 5.60
N ALA A 122 -1.58 7.83 4.94
CA ALA A 122 -1.56 6.49 4.36
C ALA A 122 -0.40 6.32 3.37
N ALA A 123 -0.24 7.26 2.44
CA ALA A 123 0.80 7.21 1.42
C ALA A 123 2.21 7.20 2.03
N ILE A 124 2.47 8.05 3.02
CA ILE A 124 3.78 8.10 3.70
C ILE A 124 4.03 6.80 4.46
N LEU A 125 3.06 6.28 5.20
CA LEU A 125 3.24 5.04 5.96
C LEU A 125 3.51 3.84 5.03
N ILE A 126 2.75 3.72 3.94
CA ILE A 126 2.96 2.66 2.94
C ILE A 126 4.33 2.80 2.28
N PHE A 127 4.75 4.02 1.93
CA PHE A 127 6.08 4.27 1.38
C PHE A 127 7.17 3.79 2.32
N VAL A 128 7.13 4.21 3.59
CA VAL A 128 8.11 3.84 4.61
C VAL A 128 8.15 2.34 4.86
N ASP A 129 6.99 1.68 4.90
CA ASP A 129 6.91 0.24 5.09
C ASP A 129 7.37 -0.55 3.86
N SER A 130 7.09 -0.06 2.66
CA SER A 130 7.54 -0.70 1.41
C SER A 130 9.05 -0.63 1.20
N MET A 131 9.71 0.44 1.67
CA MET A 131 11.16 0.57 1.54
C MET A 131 11.95 -0.46 2.36
N LYS A 132 11.40 -0.86 3.51
CA LYS A 132 12.04 -1.84 4.41
C LYS A 132 11.49 -3.25 4.25
N GLU A 133 10.60 -3.46 3.29
CA GLU A 133 10.04 -4.78 3.03
C GLU A 133 11.13 -5.66 2.42
N LEU A 134 11.44 -6.75 3.12
CA LEU A 134 12.46 -7.71 2.71
C LEU A 134 11.87 -9.09 2.37
N PRO A 135 11.02 -9.72 3.22
CA PRO A 135 10.67 -11.12 3.02
C PRO A 135 9.91 -11.41 1.73
N ALA A 136 8.95 -10.56 1.34
CA ALA A 136 8.25 -10.75 0.07
C ALA A 136 9.14 -10.38 -1.12
N THR A 137 9.95 -9.34 -0.97
CA THR A 137 10.87 -8.87 -2.01
C THR A 137 11.94 -9.89 -2.36
N LEU A 138 12.53 -10.56 -1.39
CA LEU A 138 13.53 -11.61 -1.64
C LEU A 138 12.98 -12.75 -2.51
N LEU A 139 11.69 -13.04 -2.40
CA LEU A 139 11.04 -14.16 -3.11
C LEU A 139 10.41 -13.76 -4.44
N LEU A 140 9.96 -12.50 -4.58
CA LEU A 140 9.21 -12.04 -5.75
C LEU A 140 10.00 -11.09 -6.66
N ARG A 141 11.20 -10.64 -6.26
CA ARG A 141 12.01 -9.78 -7.12
C ARG A 141 12.36 -10.50 -8.42
N PRO A 142 12.24 -9.84 -9.58
CA PRO A 142 12.74 -10.40 -10.82
C PRO A 142 14.27 -10.49 -10.81
N PHE A 143 14.84 -11.27 -11.72
CA PHE A 143 16.29 -11.40 -11.85
C PHE A 143 16.95 -10.04 -12.15
N ASN A 144 18.15 -9.82 -11.57
CA ASN A 144 18.92 -8.57 -11.72
C ASN A 144 18.18 -7.31 -11.24
N PHE A 145 17.24 -7.46 -10.31
CA PHE A 145 16.56 -6.33 -9.68
C PHE A 145 16.78 -6.35 -8.17
N ASP A 146 17.63 -5.44 -7.72
CA ASP A 146 17.89 -5.24 -6.29
C ASP A 146 17.15 -4.00 -5.79
N THR A 147 16.57 -4.13 -4.60
CA THR A 147 16.04 -3.00 -3.84
C THR A 147 17.04 -2.60 -2.75
N LEU A 148 16.87 -1.41 -2.18
CA LEU A 148 17.67 -1.00 -1.02
C LEU A 148 17.62 -2.03 0.11
N ALA A 149 16.44 -2.62 0.37
CA ALA A 149 16.28 -3.64 1.40
C ALA A 149 17.09 -4.91 1.08
N THR A 150 17.02 -5.42 -0.15
CA THR A 150 17.75 -6.64 -0.52
C THR A 150 19.26 -6.40 -0.62
N TYR A 151 19.66 -5.22 -1.10
CA TYR A 151 21.07 -4.80 -1.13
C TYR A 151 21.66 -4.78 0.29
N VAL A 152 21.01 -4.07 1.21
CA VAL A 152 21.49 -3.99 2.60
C VAL A 152 21.52 -5.37 3.24
N TYR A 153 20.48 -6.19 3.01
CA TYR A 153 20.42 -7.54 3.54
C TYR A 153 21.55 -8.44 3.02
N GLN A 154 21.85 -8.38 1.73
CA GLN A 154 22.90 -9.19 1.12
C GLN A 154 24.28 -8.84 1.70
N PHE A 155 24.68 -7.57 1.64
CA PHE A 155 25.98 -7.13 2.16
C PHE A 155 26.11 -7.30 3.68
N ALA A 156 25.02 -7.13 4.43
CA ALA A 156 25.02 -7.40 5.87
C ALA A 156 25.17 -8.91 6.17
N SER A 157 24.55 -9.78 5.36
CA SER A 157 24.68 -11.24 5.50
C SER A 157 26.08 -11.73 5.11
N ASP A 158 26.74 -11.02 4.19
CA ASP A 158 28.12 -11.28 3.76
C ASP A 158 29.17 -10.63 4.70
N GLU A 159 28.74 -10.08 5.85
CA GLU A 159 29.59 -9.38 6.85
C GLU A 159 30.30 -8.12 6.32
N LEU A 160 29.90 -7.62 5.14
CA LEU A 160 30.44 -6.43 4.49
C LEU A 160 29.70 -5.17 4.98
N LEU A 161 29.88 -4.84 6.25
CA LEU A 161 29.14 -3.75 6.92
C LEU A 161 29.46 -2.35 6.33
N GLU A 162 30.68 -2.14 5.84
CA GLU A 162 31.08 -0.88 5.21
C GLU A 162 30.26 -0.61 3.94
N GLU A 163 30.06 -1.64 3.11
CA GLU A 163 29.31 -1.56 1.85
C GLU A 163 27.80 -1.41 2.10
N CYS A 164 27.27 -2.02 3.17
CA CYS A 164 25.85 -1.91 3.49
C CYS A 164 25.48 -0.60 4.22
N ALA A 165 26.45 0.10 4.83
CA ALA A 165 26.20 1.25 5.70
C ALA A 165 25.44 2.38 5.01
N LEU A 166 25.84 2.75 3.79
CA LEU A 166 25.17 3.81 3.04
C LEU A 166 23.71 3.44 2.71
N GLY A 167 23.48 2.20 2.28
CA GLY A 167 22.13 1.70 2.01
C GLY A 167 21.24 1.73 3.26
N ALA A 168 21.78 1.27 4.40
CA ALA A 168 21.07 1.25 5.67
C ALA A 168 20.72 2.68 6.16
N LEU A 169 21.68 3.61 6.10
CA LEU A 169 21.45 5.02 6.43
C LEU A 169 20.41 5.66 5.51
N THR A 170 20.41 5.32 4.22
CA THR A 170 19.42 5.81 3.26
C THR A 170 18.01 5.34 3.61
N ILE A 171 17.84 4.05 3.97
CA ILE A 171 16.56 3.51 4.44
C ILE A 171 16.08 4.24 5.70
N VAL A 172 16.98 4.47 6.66
CA VAL A 172 16.67 5.21 7.90
C VAL A 172 16.23 6.64 7.58
N ALA A 173 17.00 7.35 6.75
CA ALA A 173 16.69 8.74 6.39
C ALA A 173 15.35 8.85 5.66
N ALA A 174 15.12 8.05 4.63
CA ALA A 174 13.87 8.06 3.87
C ALA A 174 12.68 7.46 4.66
N GLY A 175 12.94 6.69 5.74
CA GLY A 175 11.91 6.25 6.68
C GLY A 175 11.51 7.34 7.69
N VAL A 176 12.50 7.98 8.31
CA VAL A 176 12.32 8.89 9.44
C VAL A 176 11.93 10.29 9.00
N ILE A 177 12.56 10.84 7.96
CA ILE A 177 12.34 12.22 7.52
C ILE A 177 10.87 12.48 7.14
N PRO A 178 10.22 11.66 6.29
CA PRO A 178 8.82 11.90 5.91
C PRO A 178 7.86 11.80 7.10
N VAL A 179 8.13 10.88 8.05
CA VAL A 179 7.32 10.69 9.26
C VAL A 179 7.43 11.90 10.20
N ILE A 180 8.63 12.45 10.37
CA ILE A 180 8.83 13.68 11.16
C ILE A 180 8.09 14.86 10.50
N LEU A 181 8.23 15.03 9.18
CA LEU A 181 7.55 16.10 8.44
C LEU A 181 6.03 15.98 8.58
N LEU A 182 5.48 14.77 8.43
CA LEU A 182 4.06 14.50 8.59
C LEU A 182 3.58 14.85 10.00
N THR A 183 4.29 14.38 11.03
CA THR A 183 3.96 14.66 12.44
C THR A 183 3.95 16.16 12.73
N ARG A 184 4.92 16.90 12.19
CA ARG A 184 4.98 18.38 12.34
C ARG A 184 3.82 19.08 11.64
N VAL A 185 3.48 18.69 10.41
CA VAL A 185 2.35 19.28 9.67
C VAL A 185 1.02 18.99 10.37
N MET A 186 0.85 17.80 10.94
CA MET A 186 -0.35 17.42 11.67
C MET A 186 -0.47 18.15 13.02
N SER A 187 0.63 18.30 13.76
CA SER A 187 0.65 19.02 15.04
C SER A 187 0.25 20.50 14.89
N ARG A 188 0.71 21.16 13.83
CA ARG A 188 0.35 22.57 13.53
C ARG A 188 -1.14 22.81 13.23
N ARG A 189 -1.91 21.76 12.89
CA ARG A 189 -3.36 21.86 12.62
C ARG A 189 -4.23 21.62 13.85
N ARG A 190 -3.62 21.41 15.02
CA ARG A 190 -4.33 21.10 16.26
C ARG A 190 -4.18 22.17 17.37
N PRO A 191 -4.34 23.50 17.14
CA PRO A 191 -4.28 24.47 18.25
C PRO A 191 -5.58 24.58 19.09
N ASP A 192 -6.73 24.02 18.68
CA ASP A 192 -8.03 24.50 19.21
C ASP A 192 -8.80 23.54 20.13
N GLN A 193 -8.15 22.57 20.78
CA GLN A 193 -8.85 21.59 21.65
C GLN A 193 -8.59 21.74 23.17
N GLU A 194 -7.76 22.69 23.62
CA GLU A 194 -7.46 22.88 25.04
C GLU A 194 -8.25 24.01 25.74
N ILE A 195 -9.04 24.82 25.02
CA ILE A 195 -9.69 26.02 25.61
C ILE A 195 -11.17 25.79 26.01
N SER A 196 -11.73 24.59 25.87
CA SER A 196 -13.14 24.33 26.24
C SER A 196 -13.34 23.60 27.59
N VAL A 197 -12.31 23.51 28.43
CA VAL A 197 -12.40 22.88 29.75
C VAL A 197 -11.72 23.74 30.81
N VAL A 198 -12.13 25.01 30.91
CA VAL A 198 -12.00 25.83 32.14
C VAL A 198 -13.22 26.73 32.24
#